data_AF-A0A1W6MUF1-F1
#
_entry.id   AF-A0A1W6MUF1-F1
#
_cell.length_a   1.000
_cell.length_b   1.000
_cell.length_c   1.000
_cell.angle_alpha   90.00
_cell.angle_beta   90.00
_cell.angle_gamma   90.00
#
_symmetry.space_group_name_H-M   'P 1'
#
loop_
_entity.id
_entity.type
_entity.pdbx_description
1 polymer ?
#
loop_
_entity_poly.entity_id
_entity_poly.type
_entity_poly.pdbx_seq_one_letter_code
_entity_poly.pdbx_strand_id
1 'polypeptide(L)'
;MRLRAPTSKTKHRAKLAPFDVLWAIAAPFLALALRDFSIIEESDAFGDFGPAYQYAFTTMFFAFLSFLVFRISDGMSHLFSVHDVLAVCGAVATTVASSSMTLFVLTRMEGVPRSTPLIYALVLGSGLILARTMARVFHTGTSRNEEPEEAASLMPRHVRRVLLIGADRFAAAAIKLVNCQRPRTTLVVAALDPRINFHGRAMSGVQIVGRVEELEEVVDEYQVHGVEIDEVWLSDDAAALPPLALERLGEQCQTRGLKLKSVAAALNLEPIVQEQPFVEEPAPVSEIELAEYFKLKRVMDVIASASLLIALAPLAMIAAGLVLYDVGAPILFWQQRIGRNGRKFLLYKFRTYHAPFDRRGNKLAPEDRLSRLGRAVRAGRLDEIPQLLNVLVGDMSLIGPRPLLPIDQPSDPRLRLSVRPGITGWAQLNGGTLVTPEQKDALDVWYIKHASLALDLKIAIRTVLFSVTGGEKMNHAAVEEAVRWLEIFHAEAGASTNALPGADLRPAAE
;
A
#
# COMPACT_ATOMS: atom_id res chain seq x y z
N MET A 1 -2.78 -4.25 1.03
CA MET A 1 -3.51 -2.99 0.72
C MET A 1 -3.04 -2.51 -0.64
N ARG A 2 -3.89 -2.50 -1.70
CA ARG A 2 -3.47 -1.93 -3.00
C ARG A 2 -3.21 -0.43 -2.79
N LEU A 3 -1.94 -0.04 -2.70
CA LEU A 3 -1.56 1.37 -2.80
C LEU A 3 -2.00 1.85 -4.19
N ARG A 4 -3.03 2.71 -4.24
CA ARG A 4 -3.51 3.28 -5.50
C ARG A 4 -2.36 4.07 -6.10
N ALA A 5 -1.82 3.62 -7.24
CA ALA A 5 -0.73 4.30 -7.92
C ALA A 5 -1.05 5.81 -8.03
N PRO A 6 -0.15 6.71 -7.63
CA PRO A 6 -0.41 8.15 -7.56
C PRO A 6 -0.48 8.81 -8.95
N THR A 7 -0.55 8.01 -10.02
CA THR A 7 -0.42 8.48 -11.40
C THR A 7 -1.79 8.73 -12.02
N SER A 8 -1.93 9.84 -12.73
CA SER A 8 -3.09 10.13 -13.58
C SER A 8 -3.16 9.28 -14.85
N LYS A 9 -2.18 8.38 -15.08
CA LYS A 9 -2.11 7.50 -16.26
C LYS A 9 -3.09 6.33 -16.20
N THR A 10 -3.66 6.03 -15.02
CA THR A 10 -4.89 5.25 -14.96
C THR A 10 -6.01 6.12 -15.50
N LYS A 11 -6.13 6.20 -16.84
CA LYS A 11 -7.37 6.67 -17.47
C LYS A 11 -8.49 5.91 -16.77
N HIS A 12 -9.44 6.62 -16.18
CA HIS A 12 -10.73 6.07 -15.77
C HIS A 12 -11.50 5.65 -17.03
N ARG A 13 -10.96 4.69 -17.79
CA ARG A 13 -11.81 3.89 -18.65
C ARG A 13 -12.46 2.92 -17.69
N ALA A 14 -13.72 3.19 -17.36
CA ALA A 14 -14.62 2.18 -16.86
C ALA A 14 -14.67 1.08 -17.92
N LYS A 15 -13.69 0.19 -17.93
CA LYS A 15 -13.69 -0.99 -18.76
C LYS A 15 -14.60 -1.93 -18.00
N LEU A 16 -15.82 -2.18 -18.45
CA LEU A 16 -16.54 -3.36 -17.99
C LEU A 16 -16.19 -4.47 -18.97
N ALA A 17 -15.82 -5.65 -18.48
CA ALA A 17 -15.62 -6.78 -19.38
C ALA A 17 -16.98 -7.11 -20.02
N PRO A 18 -17.05 -7.41 -21.33
CA PRO A 18 -18.31 -7.75 -21.98
C PRO A 18 -19.06 -8.87 -21.25
N PHE A 19 -18.32 -9.87 -20.73
CA PHE A 19 -18.88 -10.93 -19.90
C PHE A 19 -19.48 -10.40 -18.59
N ASP A 20 -18.79 -9.52 -17.86
CA ASP A 20 -19.31 -8.98 -16.59
C ASP A 20 -20.61 -8.21 -16.82
N VAL A 21 -20.72 -7.47 -17.95
CA VAL A 21 -21.95 -6.77 -18.33
C VAL A 21 -23.08 -7.74 -18.63
N LEU A 22 -22.82 -8.71 -19.49
CA LEU A 22 -23.81 -9.73 -19.86
C LEU A 22 -24.29 -10.51 -18.63
N TRP A 23 -23.36 -10.87 -17.73
CA TRP A 23 -23.68 -11.61 -16.52
C TRP A 23 -24.46 -10.77 -15.51
N ALA A 24 -24.15 -9.47 -15.35
CA ALA A 24 -24.94 -8.57 -14.51
C ALA A 24 -26.38 -8.38 -15.01
N ILE A 25 -26.60 -8.44 -16.32
CA ILE A 25 -27.93 -8.37 -16.93
C ILE A 25 -28.68 -9.71 -16.74
N ALA A 26 -28.00 -10.85 -16.94
CA ALA A 26 -28.64 -12.17 -16.89
C ALA A 26 -28.90 -12.67 -15.45
N ALA A 27 -28.01 -12.35 -14.50
CA ALA A 27 -28.03 -12.90 -13.15
C ALA A 27 -29.34 -12.63 -12.36
N PRO A 28 -29.98 -11.45 -12.41
CA PRO A 28 -31.24 -11.21 -11.71
C PRO A 28 -32.38 -12.10 -12.23
N PHE A 29 -32.50 -12.26 -13.56
CA PHE A 29 -33.51 -13.13 -14.16
C PHE A 29 -33.24 -14.60 -13.87
N LEU A 30 -31.97 -15.01 -13.93
CA LEU A 30 -31.59 -16.38 -13.58
C LEU A 30 -31.87 -16.68 -12.10
N ALA A 31 -31.64 -15.72 -11.20
CA ALA A 31 -31.95 -15.88 -9.78
C ALA A 31 -33.45 -15.97 -9.52
N LEU A 32 -34.27 -15.18 -10.23
CA LEU A 32 -35.73 -15.28 -10.18
C LEU A 32 -36.21 -16.63 -10.71
N ALA A 33 -35.72 -17.06 -11.88
CA ALA A 33 -36.06 -18.34 -12.50
C ALA A 33 -35.65 -19.54 -11.63
N LEU A 34 -34.47 -19.49 -11.00
CA LEU A 34 -33.99 -20.53 -10.07
C LEU A 34 -34.80 -20.59 -8.77
N ARG A 35 -35.34 -19.45 -8.33
CA ARG A 35 -36.24 -19.44 -7.17
C ARG A 35 -37.59 -20.04 -7.58
N ASP A 36 -38.22 -19.46 -8.61
CA ASP A 36 -39.57 -19.81 -9.08
C ASP A 36 -39.87 -19.09 -10.40
N PHE A 37 -40.03 -19.88 -11.45
CA PHE A 37 -40.23 -19.41 -12.82
C PHE A 37 -41.55 -18.66 -13.01
N SER A 38 -42.59 -18.99 -12.22
CA SER A 38 -43.92 -18.38 -12.34
C SER A 38 -43.93 -16.87 -12.08
N ILE A 39 -42.98 -16.35 -11.30
CA ILE A 39 -42.86 -14.92 -10.99
C ILE A 39 -42.57 -14.09 -12.25
N ILE A 40 -41.84 -14.66 -13.20
CA ILE A 40 -41.50 -13.99 -14.46
C ILE A 40 -42.73 -14.00 -15.39
N GLU A 41 -43.44 -15.13 -15.45
CA GLU A 41 -44.61 -15.32 -16.30
C GLU A 41 -45.82 -14.48 -15.87
N GLU A 42 -46.08 -14.36 -14.56
CA GLU A 42 -47.14 -13.49 -14.02
C GLU A 42 -46.84 -11.99 -14.25
N SER A 43 -45.57 -11.62 -14.39
CA SER A 43 -45.15 -10.22 -14.58
C SER A 43 -45.30 -9.71 -16.01
N ASP A 44 -45.44 -10.60 -17.00
CA ASP A 44 -45.71 -10.24 -18.41
C ASP A 44 -47.21 -10.03 -18.69
N ALA A 45 -48.09 -10.44 -17.76
CA ALA A 45 -49.55 -10.38 -17.96
C ALA A 45 -50.18 -9.00 -17.74
N PHE A 46 -49.47 -8.08 -17.05
CA PHE A 46 -49.94 -6.72 -16.79
C PHE A 46 -48.92 -5.74 -17.37
N GLY A 47 -49.35 -4.83 -18.24
CA GLY A 47 -48.49 -3.82 -18.90
C GLY A 47 -47.82 -2.78 -17.97
N ASP A 48 -47.79 -3.03 -16.66
CA ASP A 48 -47.05 -2.28 -15.65
C ASP A 48 -45.74 -3.01 -15.30
N PHE A 49 -44.68 -2.27 -14.96
CA PHE A 49 -43.40 -2.85 -14.51
C PHE A 49 -43.60 -3.73 -13.28
N GLY A 50 -43.81 -5.03 -13.48
CA GLY A 50 -44.05 -6.00 -12.41
C GLY A 50 -42.88 -6.11 -11.41
N PRO A 51 -43.12 -6.69 -10.21
CA PRO A 51 -42.12 -6.81 -9.15
C PRO A 51 -40.81 -7.48 -9.59
N ALA A 52 -40.89 -8.44 -10.52
CA ALA A 52 -39.75 -9.14 -11.11
C ALA A 52 -38.82 -8.18 -11.88
N TYR A 53 -39.38 -7.34 -12.75
CA TYR A 53 -38.63 -6.37 -13.53
C TYR A 53 -38.07 -5.26 -12.64
N GLN A 54 -38.84 -4.77 -11.67
CA GLN A 54 -38.35 -3.79 -10.70
C GLN A 54 -37.13 -4.30 -9.91
N TYR A 55 -37.18 -5.57 -9.51
CA TYR A 55 -36.05 -6.25 -8.87
C TYR A 55 -34.84 -6.35 -9.81
N ALA A 56 -35.05 -6.81 -11.04
CA ALA A 56 -33.99 -6.98 -12.03
C ALA A 56 -33.29 -5.66 -12.38
N PHE A 57 -34.05 -4.59 -12.63
CA PHE A 57 -33.47 -3.29 -12.95
C PHE A 57 -32.72 -2.66 -11.76
N THR A 58 -33.28 -2.77 -10.55
CA THR A 58 -32.64 -2.21 -9.35
C THR A 58 -31.34 -2.94 -9.03
N THR A 59 -31.34 -4.27 -9.06
CA THR A 59 -30.14 -5.08 -8.84
C THR A 59 -29.09 -4.85 -9.93
N MET A 60 -29.49 -4.78 -11.20
CA MET A 60 -28.60 -4.47 -12.32
C MET A 60 -27.94 -3.09 -12.17
N PHE A 61 -28.71 -2.06 -11.79
CA PHE A 61 -28.18 -0.72 -11.54
C PHE A 61 -27.09 -0.72 -10.46
N PHE A 62 -27.37 -1.35 -9.31
CA PHE A 62 -26.40 -1.45 -8.22
C PHE A 62 -25.22 -2.37 -8.54
N ALA A 63 -25.40 -3.38 -9.40
CA ALA A 63 -24.32 -4.23 -9.89
C ALA A 63 -23.32 -3.42 -10.70
N PHE A 64 -23.79 -2.62 -11.66
CA PHE A 64 -22.92 -1.74 -12.45
C PHE A 64 -22.20 -0.70 -11.59
N LEU A 65 -22.91 -0.09 -10.63
CA LEU A 65 -22.30 0.87 -9.72
C LEU A 65 -21.22 0.21 -8.85
N SER A 66 -21.51 -0.98 -8.31
CA SER A 66 -20.56 -1.73 -7.49
C SER A 66 -19.37 -2.20 -8.33
N PHE A 67 -19.57 -2.64 -9.56
CA PHE A 67 -18.48 -3.03 -10.45
C PHE A 67 -17.52 -1.87 -10.74
N LEU A 68 -18.06 -0.65 -10.87
CA LEU A 68 -17.27 0.56 -11.02
C LEU A 68 -16.49 0.91 -9.74
N VAL A 69 -17.13 0.82 -8.58
CA VAL A 69 -16.54 1.15 -7.27
C VAL A 69 -15.42 0.18 -6.89
N PHE A 70 -15.68 -1.13 -7.04
CA PHE A 70 -14.75 -2.21 -6.69
C PHE A 70 -13.77 -2.53 -7.83
N ARG A 71 -13.98 -1.99 -9.03
CA ARG A 71 -13.12 -2.13 -10.21
C ARG A 71 -12.80 -3.58 -10.54
N ILE A 72 -13.83 -4.42 -10.59
CA ILE A 72 -13.72 -5.88 -10.81
C ILE A 72 -13.04 -6.26 -12.15
N SER A 73 -12.95 -5.31 -13.07
CA SER A 73 -12.47 -5.43 -14.44
C SER A 73 -11.05 -4.90 -14.65
N ASP A 74 -10.42 -4.34 -13.61
CA ASP A 74 -9.03 -3.88 -13.69
C ASP A 74 -8.03 -5.03 -13.76
N GLY A 75 -8.41 -6.22 -13.30
CA GLY A 75 -7.56 -7.41 -13.28
C GLY A 75 -7.37 -8.01 -14.68
N MET A 76 -6.15 -8.40 -15.02
CA MET A 76 -5.91 -9.26 -16.18
C MET A 76 -6.47 -10.65 -15.86
N SER A 77 -7.42 -11.14 -16.67
CA SER A 77 -8.15 -12.40 -16.42
C SER A 77 -7.23 -13.61 -16.27
N HIS A 78 -6.09 -13.65 -16.97
CA HIS A 78 -5.09 -14.72 -16.88
C HIS A 78 -4.20 -14.65 -15.62
N LEU A 79 -4.23 -13.52 -14.89
CA LEU A 79 -3.50 -13.30 -13.63
C LEU A 79 -4.46 -13.13 -12.44
N PHE A 80 -5.63 -13.76 -12.53
CA PHE A 80 -6.68 -13.70 -11.51
C PHE A 80 -6.16 -14.09 -10.12
N SER A 81 -6.28 -13.16 -9.18
CA SER A 81 -5.72 -13.25 -7.82
C SER A 81 -6.82 -13.35 -6.75
N VAL A 82 -6.44 -13.78 -5.54
CA VAL A 82 -7.35 -13.80 -4.37
C VAL A 82 -7.93 -12.40 -4.08
N HIS A 83 -7.16 -11.34 -4.36
CA HIS A 83 -7.64 -9.98 -4.16
C HIS A 83 -8.76 -9.60 -5.13
N ASP A 84 -8.73 -10.15 -6.36
CA ASP A 84 -9.80 -9.96 -7.32
C ASP A 84 -11.07 -10.73 -6.90
N VAL A 85 -10.92 -11.91 -6.27
CA VAL A 85 -12.04 -12.63 -5.63
C VAL A 85 -12.67 -11.78 -4.53
N LEU A 86 -11.88 -11.22 -3.62
CA LEU A 86 -12.38 -10.37 -2.54
C LEU A 86 -13.08 -9.11 -3.08
N ALA A 87 -12.57 -8.51 -4.17
CA ALA A 87 -13.22 -7.39 -4.83
C ALA A 87 -14.58 -7.77 -5.44
N VAL A 88 -14.68 -8.96 -6.06
CA VAL A 88 -15.96 -9.51 -6.55
C VAL A 88 -16.92 -9.76 -5.38
N CYS A 89 -16.48 -10.40 -4.29
CA CYS A 89 -17.31 -10.61 -3.11
C CYS A 89 -17.82 -9.29 -2.51
N GLY A 90 -16.95 -8.28 -2.40
CA GLY A 90 -17.33 -6.94 -1.96
C GLY A 90 -18.36 -6.29 -2.88
N ALA A 91 -18.15 -6.36 -4.20
CA ALA A 91 -19.09 -5.82 -5.18
C ALA A 91 -20.47 -6.49 -5.11
N VAL A 92 -20.51 -7.82 -5.00
CA VAL A 92 -21.76 -8.59 -4.85
C VAL A 92 -22.47 -8.22 -3.56
N ALA A 93 -21.75 -8.19 -2.43
CA ALA A 93 -22.33 -7.86 -1.13
C ALA A 93 -22.91 -6.43 -1.11
N THR A 94 -22.18 -5.44 -1.64
CA THR A 94 -22.68 -4.07 -1.76
C THR A 94 -23.89 -3.99 -2.70
N THR A 95 -23.86 -4.68 -3.84
CA THR A 95 -24.98 -4.73 -4.77
C THR A 95 -26.25 -5.25 -4.10
N VAL A 96 -26.15 -6.40 -3.42
CA VAL A 96 -27.28 -7.05 -2.75
C VAL A 96 -27.81 -6.18 -1.60
N ALA A 97 -26.91 -5.62 -0.78
CA ALA A 97 -27.31 -4.76 0.33
C ALA A 97 -28.01 -3.48 -0.15
N SER A 98 -27.43 -2.78 -1.13
CA SER A 98 -28.00 -1.54 -1.66
C SER A 98 -29.32 -1.79 -2.41
N SER A 99 -29.38 -2.80 -3.27
CA SER A 99 -30.63 -3.13 -3.98
C SER A 99 -31.73 -3.58 -3.04
N SER A 100 -31.43 -4.43 -2.04
CA SER A 100 -32.42 -4.88 -1.05
C SER A 100 -32.92 -3.73 -0.19
N MET A 101 -32.02 -2.82 0.25
CA MET A 101 -32.41 -1.62 1.00
C MET A 101 -33.33 -0.73 0.16
N THR A 102 -32.96 -0.46 -1.10
CA THR A 102 -33.78 0.37 -1.99
C THR A 102 -35.14 -0.24 -2.26
N LEU A 103 -35.21 -1.53 -2.59
CA LEU A 103 -36.49 -2.22 -2.82
C LEU A 103 -37.34 -2.30 -1.55
N PHE A 104 -36.72 -2.48 -0.38
CA PHE A 104 -37.44 -2.45 0.88
C PHE A 104 -38.05 -1.06 1.17
N VAL A 105 -37.32 0.02 0.88
CA VAL A 105 -37.82 1.39 1.06
C VAL A 105 -38.93 1.73 0.07
N LEU A 106 -38.78 1.32 -1.19
CA LEU A 106 -39.72 1.70 -2.26
C LEU A 106 -40.98 0.83 -2.29
N THR A 107 -40.84 -0.49 -2.15
CA THR A 107 -41.93 -1.45 -2.37
C THR A 107 -42.08 -2.46 -1.24
N ARG A 108 -41.31 -2.31 -0.15
CA ARG A 108 -41.21 -3.30 0.93
C ARG A 108 -40.85 -4.72 0.47
N MET A 109 -40.25 -4.84 -0.71
CA MET A 109 -40.02 -6.11 -1.41
C MET A 109 -41.31 -6.94 -1.61
N GLU A 110 -42.46 -6.30 -1.81
CA GLU A 110 -43.69 -7.00 -2.19
C GLU A 110 -43.54 -7.63 -3.59
N GLY A 111 -44.06 -8.85 -3.75
CA GLY A 111 -43.96 -9.62 -4.99
C GLY A 111 -42.58 -10.25 -5.25
N VAL A 112 -41.58 -10.03 -4.39
CA VAL A 112 -40.26 -10.67 -4.50
C VAL A 112 -39.94 -11.50 -3.25
N PRO A 113 -39.62 -12.79 -3.41
CA PRO A 113 -39.29 -13.68 -2.31
C PRO A 113 -38.04 -13.23 -1.57
N ARG A 114 -38.06 -13.35 -0.23
CA ARG A 114 -36.95 -12.93 0.64
C ARG A 114 -35.65 -13.73 0.43
N SER A 115 -35.73 -14.90 -0.19
CA SER A 115 -34.57 -15.72 -0.56
C SER A 115 -33.92 -15.28 -1.88
N THR A 116 -34.62 -14.53 -2.74
CA THR A 116 -34.12 -14.10 -4.06
C THR A 116 -32.82 -13.29 -3.97
N PRO A 117 -32.64 -12.32 -3.05
CA PRO A 117 -31.37 -11.61 -2.89
C PRO A 117 -30.17 -12.52 -2.60
N LEU A 118 -30.36 -13.59 -1.83
CA LEU A 118 -29.31 -14.55 -1.53
C LEU A 118 -28.97 -15.40 -2.76
N ILE A 119 -29.98 -15.90 -3.47
CA ILE A 119 -29.81 -16.68 -4.71
C ILE A 119 -29.09 -15.81 -5.75
N TYR A 120 -29.50 -14.55 -5.89
CA TYR A 120 -28.86 -13.58 -6.76
C TYR A 120 -27.38 -13.35 -6.41
N ALA A 121 -27.06 -13.22 -5.12
CA ALA A 121 -25.67 -13.08 -4.67
C ALA A 121 -24.81 -14.28 -5.11
N LEU A 122 -25.33 -15.50 -4.95
CA LEU A 122 -24.65 -16.74 -5.33
C LEU A 122 -24.45 -16.83 -6.85
N VAL A 123 -25.49 -16.55 -7.64
CA VAL A 123 -25.45 -16.58 -9.11
C VAL A 123 -24.50 -15.54 -9.67
N LEU A 124 -24.58 -14.29 -9.19
CA LEU A 124 -23.71 -13.22 -9.65
C LEU A 124 -22.25 -13.51 -9.28
N GLY A 125 -21.99 -13.89 -8.02
CA GLY A 125 -20.65 -14.16 -7.53
C GLY A 125 -20.00 -15.37 -8.20
N SER A 126 -20.72 -16.49 -8.32
CA SER A 126 -20.17 -17.72 -8.91
C SER A 126 -19.79 -17.53 -10.37
N GLY A 127 -20.64 -16.89 -11.18
CA GLY A 127 -20.36 -16.68 -12.60
C GLY A 127 -19.19 -15.74 -12.86
N LEU A 128 -19.06 -14.66 -12.08
CA LEU A 128 -17.92 -13.74 -12.18
C LEU A 128 -16.58 -14.41 -11.84
N ILE A 129 -16.57 -15.28 -10.83
CA ILE A 129 -15.36 -16.02 -10.40
C ILE A 129 -15.04 -17.15 -11.38
N LEU A 130 -16.04 -17.90 -11.83
CA LEU A 130 -15.87 -19.02 -12.74
C LEU A 130 -15.29 -18.57 -14.08
N ALA A 131 -15.84 -17.49 -14.67
CA ALA A 131 -15.34 -16.96 -15.94
C ALA A 131 -13.87 -16.55 -15.88
N ARG A 132 -13.44 -15.92 -14.77
CA ARG A 132 -12.04 -15.53 -14.55
C ARG A 132 -11.13 -16.74 -14.32
N THR A 133 -11.63 -17.75 -13.62
CA THR A 133 -10.91 -19.01 -13.39
C THR A 133 -10.71 -19.79 -14.69
N MET A 134 -11.75 -19.87 -15.53
CA MET A 134 -11.65 -20.51 -16.85
C MET A 134 -10.67 -19.77 -17.75
N ALA A 135 -10.74 -18.44 -17.83
CA ALA A 135 -9.80 -17.65 -18.62
C ALA A 135 -8.33 -17.88 -18.21
N ARG A 136 -8.05 -18.07 -16.92
CA ARG A 136 -6.72 -18.43 -16.41
C ARG A 136 -6.25 -19.81 -16.89
N VAL A 137 -7.14 -20.80 -16.88
CA VAL A 137 -6.83 -22.18 -17.31
C VAL A 137 -6.59 -22.25 -18.82
N PHE A 138 -7.41 -21.58 -19.63
CA PHE A 138 -7.24 -21.58 -21.09
C PHE A 138 -5.92 -20.92 -21.52
N HIS A 139 -5.55 -19.77 -20.95
CA HIS A 139 -4.29 -19.10 -21.29
C HIS A 139 -3.04 -19.91 -20.90
N THR A 140 -3.11 -20.71 -19.84
CA THR A 140 -2.00 -21.59 -19.45
C THR A 140 -1.88 -22.82 -20.37
N GLY A 141 -2.96 -23.24 -21.02
CA GLY A 141 -2.97 -24.31 -22.02
C GLY A 141 -2.44 -23.90 -23.40
N THR A 142 -2.80 -22.71 -23.90
CA THR A 142 -2.44 -22.27 -25.26
C THR A 142 -0.94 -22.01 -25.42
N SER A 143 -0.26 -21.50 -24.39
CA SER A 143 1.20 -21.25 -24.41
C SER A 143 2.05 -22.53 -24.48
N ARG A 144 1.42 -23.70 -24.32
CA ARG A 144 2.07 -25.02 -24.43
C ARG A 144 2.18 -25.53 -25.88
N ASN A 145 1.37 -25.00 -26.80
CA ASN A 145 1.27 -25.48 -28.19
C ASN A 145 1.89 -24.54 -29.24
N GLU A 146 2.34 -23.35 -28.86
CA GLU A 146 2.78 -22.30 -29.81
C GLU A 146 4.31 -22.26 -30.11
N GLU A 147 5.11 -23.24 -29.68
CA GLU A 147 6.57 -23.18 -29.95
C GLU A 147 7.15 -24.44 -30.60
N PRO A 148 7.18 -24.53 -31.96
CA PRO A 148 8.03 -25.51 -32.63
C PRO A 148 9.28 -24.99 -33.34
N GLU A 149 9.44 -23.71 -33.71
CA GLU A 149 10.53 -23.35 -34.67
C GLU A 149 11.56 -22.30 -34.22
N GLU A 150 11.21 -21.22 -33.51
CA GLU A 150 12.23 -20.22 -33.10
C GLU A 150 13.07 -20.66 -31.89
N ALA A 151 12.51 -21.48 -30.99
CA ALA A 151 13.19 -21.99 -29.79
C ALA A 151 14.33 -22.98 -30.09
N ALA A 152 14.32 -23.64 -31.25
CA ALA A 152 15.35 -24.59 -31.65
C ALA A 152 16.68 -23.90 -32.02
N SER A 153 16.64 -22.65 -32.47
CA SER A 153 17.84 -21.88 -32.86
C SER A 153 18.61 -21.26 -31.69
N LEU A 154 17.96 -21.18 -30.51
CA LEU A 154 18.51 -20.62 -29.28
C LEU A 154 18.72 -21.70 -28.20
N MET A 155 19.01 -22.94 -28.61
CA MET A 155 19.36 -24.01 -27.65
C MET A 155 20.59 -23.58 -26.84
N PRO A 156 20.44 -23.28 -25.54
CA PRO A 156 21.61 -23.02 -24.71
C PRO A 156 22.46 -24.29 -24.72
N ARG A 157 23.75 -24.16 -25.07
CA ARG A 157 24.70 -25.29 -25.10
C ARG A 157 24.84 -26.01 -23.75
N HIS A 158 24.36 -25.39 -22.66
CA HIS A 158 24.35 -25.97 -21.34
C HIS A 158 23.14 -25.47 -20.54
N VAL A 159 22.24 -26.36 -20.14
CA VAL A 159 21.17 -26.07 -19.18
C VAL A 159 21.72 -26.37 -17.79
N ARG A 160 21.74 -25.37 -16.91
CA ARG A 160 22.21 -25.56 -15.53
C ARG A 160 21.17 -26.36 -14.74
N ARG A 161 21.56 -27.54 -14.26
CA ARG A 161 20.75 -28.44 -13.45
C ARG A 161 20.99 -28.15 -11.99
N VAL A 162 19.92 -27.83 -11.27
CA VAL A 162 19.98 -27.30 -9.91
C VAL A 162 19.21 -28.22 -8.97
N LEU A 163 19.82 -28.51 -7.83
CA LEU A 163 19.13 -29.10 -6.69
C LEU A 163 18.79 -28.02 -5.67
N LEU A 164 17.55 -27.98 -5.21
CA LEU A 164 17.08 -26.94 -4.30
C LEU A 164 16.95 -27.47 -2.87
N ILE A 165 17.46 -26.75 -1.88
CA ILE A 165 17.37 -27.12 -0.46
C ILE A 165 16.45 -26.14 0.26
N GLY A 166 15.40 -26.67 0.88
CA GLY A 166 14.38 -25.93 1.62
C GLY A 166 13.10 -25.70 0.82
N ALA A 167 12.00 -26.28 1.27
CA ALA A 167 10.68 -26.10 0.69
C ALA A 167 9.92 -24.97 1.41
N ASP A 168 10.17 -23.75 0.98
CA ASP A 168 9.48 -22.56 1.45
C ASP A 168 8.82 -21.77 0.32
N ARG A 169 8.21 -20.64 0.66
CA ARG A 169 7.54 -19.77 -0.33
C ARG A 169 8.52 -19.14 -1.31
N PHE A 170 9.75 -18.88 -0.89
CA PHE A 170 10.78 -18.25 -1.71
C PHE A 170 11.32 -19.24 -2.73
N ALA A 171 11.67 -20.47 -2.31
CA ALA A 171 11.98 -21.58 -3.19
C ALA A 171 10.86 -21.88 -4.20
N ALA A 172 9.60 -21.93 -3.74
CA ALA A 172 8.46 -22.14 -4.62
C ALA A 172 8.32 -21.05 -5.70
N ALA A 173 8.63 -19.80 -5.35
CA ALA A 173 8.64 -18.67 -6.27
C ALA A 173 9.83 -18.73 -7.24
N ALA A 174 11.01 -19.10 -6.76
CA ALA A 174 12.21 -19.28 -7.57
C ALA A 174 12.00 -20.32 -8.68
N ILE A 175 11.41 -21.47 -8.36
CA ILE A 175 11.06 -22.51 -9.34
C ILE A 175 10.14 -21.93 -10.42
N LYS A 176 9.12 -21.15 -10.03
CA LYS A 176 8.20 -20.52 -11.00
C LYS A 176 8.92 -19.50 -11.88
N LEU A 177 9.82 -18.69 -11.31
CA LEU A 177 10.59 -17.69 -12.06
C LEU A 177 11.51 -18.35 -13.09
N VAL A 178 12.26 -19.37 -12.68
CA VAL A 178 13.15 -20.13 -13.57
C VAL A 178 12.36 -20.82 -14.69
N ASN A 179 11.18 -21.37 -14.38
CA ASN A 179 10.31 -22.02 -15.38
C ASN A 179 9.69 -21.02 -16.37
N CYS A 180 9.56 -19.75 -16.00
CA CYS A 180 9.07 -18.69 -16.89
C CYS A 180 10.15 -18.09 -17.79
N GLN A 181 11.44 -18.39 -17.55
CA GLN A 181 12.55 -17.83 -18.33
C GLN A 181 12.59 -18.44 -19.75
N ARG A 182 12.67 -17.59 -20.79
CA ARG A 182 12.95 -17.99 -22.18
C ARG A 182 14.17 -17.23 -22.72
N PRO A 183 15.19 -17.91 -23.30
CA PRO A 183 15.37 -19.36 -23.35
C PRO A 183 15.65 -19.93 -21.95
N ARG A 184 15.27 -21.20 -21.74
CA ARG A 184 15.40 -21.86 -20.43
C ARG A 184 16.86 -22.24 -20.17
N THR A 185 17.55 -21.46 -19.36
CA THR A 185 18.99 -21.67 -19.05
C THR A 185 19.23 -22.44 -17.75
N THR A 186 18.19 -22.62 -16.94
CA THR A 186 18.26 -23.25 -15.62
C THR A 186 17.07 -24.20 -15.44
N LEU A 187 17.31 -25.35 -14.80
CA LEU A 187 16.33 -26.37 -14.51
C LEU A 187 16.50 -26.82 -13.07
N VAL A 188 15.48 -26.60 -12.24
CA VAL A 188 15.42 -27.20 -10.91
C VAL A 188 14.95 -28.64 -11.06
N VAL A 189 15.85 -29.58 -10.75
CA VAL A 189 15.66 -31.01 -10.99
C VAL A 189 14.86 -31.65 -9.87
N ALA A 190 15.29 -31.42 -8.63
CA ALA A 190 14.68 -31.96 -7.43
C ALA A 190 14.89 -31.00 -6.25
N ALA A 191 14.25 -31.30 -5.12
CA ALA A 191 14.43 -30.57 -3.88
C ALA A 191 14.73 -31.50 -2.69
N LEU A 192 15.44 -30.98 -1.71
CA LEU A 192 15.66 -31.59 -0.39
C LEU A 192 15.10 -30.68 0.69
N ASP A 193 14.60 -31.25 1.79
CA ASP A 193 14.13 -30.46 2.93
C ASP A 193 14.53 -31.14 4.26
N PRO A 194 14.96 -30.40 5.29
CA PRO A 194 15.31 -30.99 6.58
C PRO A 194 14.11 -31.63 7.29
N ARG A 195 12.88 -31.23 6.95
CA ARG A 195 11.66 -31.74 7.57
C ARG A 195 11.23 -33.02 6.85
N ILE A 196 11.31 -34.15 7.56
CA ILE A 196 10.98 -35.48 7.04
C ILE A 196 9.54 -35.60 6.50
N ASN A 197 8.60 -34.83 7.02
CA ASN A 197 7.20 -34.85 6.60
C ASN A 197 6.98 -34.28 5.18
N PHE A 198 7.99 -33.66 4.59
CA PHE A 198 7.93 -33.10 3.24
C PHE A 198 8.45 -34.07 2.17
N HIS A 199 9.13 -35.15 2.58
CA HIS A 199 9.61 -36.19 1.67
C HIS A 199 8.46 -36.79 0.84
N GLY A 200 8.68 -36.96 -0.47
CA GLY A 200 7.70 -37.46 -1.44
C GLY A 200 6.64 -36.44 -1.86
N ARG A 201 6.60 -35.24 -1.27
CA ARG A 201 5.73 -34.15 -1.70
C ARG A 201 6.35 -33.38 -2.87
N ALA A 202 5.58 -32.48 -3.48
CA ALA A 202 6.06 -31.63 -4.56
C ALA A 202 5.83 -30.14 -4.26
N MET A 203 6.76 -29.30 -4.70
CA MET A 203 6.70 -27.85 -4.63
C MET A 203 6.86 -27.27 -6.03
N SER A 204 5.83 -26.55 -6.53
CA SER A 204 5.84 -25.97 -7.88
C SER A 204 6.18 -26.96 -9.01
N GLY A 205 5.82 -28.24 -8.84
CA GLY A 205 6.07 -29.32 -9.81
C GLY A 205 7.42 -30.04 -9.65
N VAL A 206 8.26 -29.63 -8.70
CA VAL A 206 9.53 -30.28 -8.34
C VAL A 206 9.31 -31.18 -7.14
N GLN A 207 9.77 -32.44 -7.19
CA GLN A 207 9.63 -33.38 -6.08
C GLN A 207 10.68 -33.14 -4.99
N ILE A 208 10.27 -33.32 -3.73
CA ILE A 208 11.14 -33.32 -2.56
C ILE A 208 11.57 -34.77 -2.34
N VAL A 209 12.79 -35.09 -2.76
CA VAL A 209 13.29 -36.46 -2.94
C VAL A 209 14.01 -37.03 -1.73
N GLY A 210 14.35 -36.19 -0.75
CA GLY A 210 15.06 -36.63 0.44
C GLY A 210 15.33 -35.50 1.42
N ARG A 211 16.13 -35.82 2.45
CA ARG A 211 16.61 -34.85 3.44
C ARG A 211 17.90 -34.18 3.01
N VAL A 212 18.27 -33.11 3.70
CA VAL A 212 19.51 -32.37 3.41
C VAL A 212 20.74 -33.25 3.61
N GLU A 213 20.70 -34.17 4.58
CA GLU A 213 21.81 -35.08 4.87
C GLU A 213 22.00 -36.14 3.77
N GLU A 214 20.98 -36.40 2.95
CA GLU A 214 20.96 -37.40 1.88
C GLU A 214 21.43 -36.79 0.54
N LEU A 215 22.02 -35.59 0.56
CA LEU A 215 22.47 -34.87 -0.63
C LEU A 215 23.37 -35.72 -1.54
N GLU A 216 24.36 -36.40 -0.98
CA GLU A 216 25.32 -37.20 -1.76
C GLU A 216 24.62 -38.38 -2.45
N GLU A 217 23.78 -39.10 -1.72
CA GLU A 217 23.02 -40.25 -2.22
C GLU A 217 22.11 -39.83 -3.38
N VAL A 218 21.43 -38.69 -3.23
CA VAL A 218 20.56 -38.13 -4.27
C VAL A 218 21.38 -37.69 -5.48
N VAL A 219 22.50 -36.99 -5.30
CA VAL A 219 23.36 -36.58 -6.43
C VAL A 219 23.89 -37.80 -7.19
N ASP A 220 24.30 -38.85 -6.49
CA ASP A 220 24.76 -40.11 -7.09
C ASP A 220 23.64 -40.81 -7.87
N GLU A 221 22.43 -40.89 -7.31
CA GLU A 221 21.27 -41.46 -7.97
C GLU A 221 20.94 -40.73 -9.28
N TYR A 222 20.89 -39.39 -9.24
CA TYR A 222 20.63 -38.59 -10.44
C TYR A 222 21.76 -38.73 -11.48
N GLN A 223 23.02 -38.86 -11.05
CA GLN A 223 24.15 -39.09 -11.95
C GLN A 223 24.07 -40.45 -12.67
N VAL A 224 23.63 -41.51 -11.99
CA VAL A 224 23.36 -42.83 -12.61
C VAL A 224 22.30 -42.72 -13.71
N HIS A 225 21.34 -41.80 -13.56
CA HIS A 225 20.32 -41.50 -14.57
C HIS A 225 20.78 -40.51 -15.66
N GLY A 226 22.07 -40.14 -15.70
CA GLY A 226 22.64 -39.20 -16.66
C GLY A 226 22.28 -37.74 -16.39
N VAL A 227 21.80 -37.42 -15.18
CA VAL A 227 21.46 -36.07 -14.74
C VAL A 227 22.56 -35.55 -13.82
N GLU A 228 23.54 -34.85 -14.38
CA GLU A 228 24.58 -34.20 -13.58
C GLU A 228 24.03 -32.91 -12.95
N ILE A 229 24.22 -32.74 -11.64
CA ILE A 229 23.81 -31.53 -10.93
C ILE A 229 24.98 -30.54 -10.96
N ASP A 230 24.72 -29.30 -11.37
CA ASP A 230 25.72 -28.24 -11.50
C ASP A 230 25.79 -27.35 -10.25
N GLU A 231 24.63 -27.05 -9.67
CA GLU A 231 24.50 -26.10 -8.56
C GLU A 231 23.52 -26.60 -7.50
N VAL A 232 23.76 -26.19 -6.25
CA VAL A 232 22.86 -26.40 -5.12
C VAL A 232 22.37 -25.04 -4.64
N TRP A 233 21.06 -24.84 -4.59
CA TRP A 233 20.44 -23.58 -4.17
C TRP A 233 19.81 -23.73 -2.79
N LEU A 234 20.31 -22.96 -1.82
CA LEU A 234 19.83 -22.93 -0.45
C LEU A 234 18.76 -21.83 -0.27
N SER A 235 17.56 -22.21 0.14
CA SER A 235 16.50 -21.25 0.45
C SER A 235 16.65 -20.64 1.85
N ASP A 236 15.94 -19.54 2.12
CA ASP A 236 16.11 -18.76 3.35
C ASP A 236 15.73 -19.57 4.60
N ASP A 237 14.68 -20.40 4.54
CA ASP A 237 14.29 -21.27 5.67
C ASP A 237 15.35 -22.36 5.93
N ALA A 238 16.07 -22.78 4.88
CA ALA A 238 17.20 -23.70 5.01
C ALA A 238 18.52 -23.01 5.41
N ALA A 239 18.63 -21.68 5.25
CA ALA A 239 19.71 -20.92 5.85
C ALA A 239 19.62 -20.88 7.40
N ALA A 240 18.46 -21.23 7.97
CA ALA A 240 18.26 -21.41 9.41
C ALA A 240 18.70 -22.80 9.94
N LEU A 241 19.32 -23.65 9.10
CA LEU A 241 19.93 -24.89 9.53
C LEU A 241 20.97 -24.64 10.65
N PRO A 242 21.18 -25.60 11.57
CA PRO A 242 22.25 -25.50 12.56
C PRO A 242 23.60 -25.23 11.89
N PRO A 243 24.48 -24.40 12.49
CA PRO A 243 25.77 -24.04 11.86
C PRO A 243 26.59 -25.25 11.40
N LEU A 244 26.58 -26.33 12.20
CA LEU A 244 27.25 -27.59 11.89
C LEU A 244 26.68 -28.29 10.64
N ALA A 245 25.37 -28.21 10.41
CA ALA A 245 24.73 -28.81 9.24
C ALA A 245 25.05 -28.01 7.97
N LEU A 246 25.14 -26.69 8.09
CA LEU A 246 25.51 -25.81 6.98
C LEU A 246 26.98 -25.95 6.59
N GLU A 247 27.86 -26.12 7.59
CA GLU A 247 29.28 -26.44 7.38
C GLU A 247 29.45 -27.78 6.64
N ARG A 248 28.79 -28.85 7.10
CA ARG A 248 28.78 -30.15 6.41
C ARG A 248 28.27 -30.05 4.98
N LEU A 249 27.15 -29.34 4.77
CA LEU A 249 26.59 -29.13 3.43
C LEU A 249 27.61 -28.43 2.52
N GLY A 250 28.32 -27.42 3.05
CA GLY A 250 29.40 -26.73 2.36
C GLY A 250 30.54 -27.66 1.96
N GLU A 251 31.01 -28.50 2.90
CA GLU A 251 32.08 -29.49 2.66
C GLU A 251 31.68 -30.52 1.59
N GLN A 252 30.45 -31.04 1.66
CA GLN A 252 29.91 -31.99 0.68
C GLN A 252 29.85 -31.37 -0.72
N CYS A 253 29.34 -30.14 -0.82
CA CYS A 253 29.29 -29.41 -2.08
C CYS A 253 30.70 -29.16 -2.64
N GLN A 254 31.65 -28.75 -1.79
CA GLN A 254 33.03 -28.47 -2.21
C GLN A 254 33.75 -29.72 -2.71
N THR A 255 33.59 -30.85 -2.02
CA THR A 255 34.20 -32.15 -2.38
C THR A 255 33.72 -32.63 -3.74
N ARG A 256 32.45 -32.39 -4.08
CA ARG A 256 31.84 -32.75 -5.36
C ARG A 256 31.97 -31.68 -6.45
N GLY A 257 32.59 -30.53 -6.15
CA GLY A 257 32.69 -29.42 -7.08
C GLY A 257 31.35 -28.73 -7.40
N LEU A 258 30.33 -28.90 -6.55
CA LEU A 258 29.01 -28.28 -6.68
C LEU A 258 29.05 -26.84 -6.21
N LYS A 259 28.46 -25.92 -6.99
CA LYS A 259 28.36 -24.52 -6.57
C LYS A 259 27.18 -24.35 -5.63
N LEU A 260 27.45 -24.17 -4.35
CA LEU A 260 26.45 -23.79 -3.35
C LEU A 260 26.17 -22.29 -3.43
N LYS A 261 24.90 -21.91 -3.58
CA LYS A 261 24.43 -20.52 -3.59
C LYS A 261 23.16 -20.38 -2.77
N SER A 262 22.88 -19.20 -2.22
CA SER A 262 21.53 -18.91 -1.76
C SER A 262 20.60 -18.73 -2.97
N VAL A 263 19.30 -19.01 -2.80
CA VAL A 263 18.29 -18.74 -3.84
C VAL A 263 18.30 -17.25 -4.21
N ALA A 264 18.54 -16.36 -3.24
CA ALA A 264 18.69 -14.92 -3.48
C ALA A 264 19.88 -14.62 -4.38
N ALA A 265 21.07 -15.15 -4.09
CA ALA A 265 22.27 -15.00 -4.91
C ALA A 265 22.07 -15.54 -6.32
N ALA A 266 21.50 -16.74 -6.43
CA ALA A 266 21.27 -17.40 -7.71
C ALA A 266 20.35 -16.60 -8.64
N LEU A 267 19.38 -15.88 -8.08
CA LEU A 267 18.45 -15.02 -8.80
C LEU A 267 18.92 -13.56 -8.92
N ASN A 268 20.12 -13.22 -8.42
CA ASN A 268 20.60 -11.83 -8.28
C ASN A 268 19.62 -10.93 -7.48
N LEU A 269 19.04 -11.51 -6.44
CA LEU A 269 18.12 -10.87 -5.50
C LEU A 269 18.76 -10.66 -4.12
N GLU A 270 20.08 -10.83 -3.99
CA GLU A 270 20.77 -10.42 -2.78
C GLU A 270 20.41 -8.97 -2.48
N PRO A 271 20.00 -8.66 -1.25
CA PRO A 271 19.70 -7.29 -0.90
C PRO A 271 20.94 -6.48 -1.22
N ILE A 272 20.80 -5.53 -2.15
CA ILE A 272 21.76 -4.45 -2.23
C ILE A 272 21.58 -3.72 -0.90
N VAL A 273 22.37 -4.08 0.09
CA VAL A 273 22.62 -3.25 1.25
C VAL A 273 23.43 -2.09 0.70
N GLN A 274 22.73 -1.19 0.00
CA GLN A 274 23.14 0.18 0.04
C GLN A 274 23.04 0.51 1.52
N GLU A 275 24.20 0.68 2.15
CA GLU A 275 24.34 1.74 3.12
C GLU A 275 23.92 3.04 2.41
N GLN A 276 22.62 3.21 2.15
CA GLN A 276 22.01 4.48 2.47
C GLN A 276 22.46 4.68 3.89
N PRO A 277 23.08 5.83 4.25
CA PRO A 277 23.25 6.14 5.65
C PRO A 277 21.88 5.87 6.23
N PHE A 278 21.81 4.80 7.02
CA PHE A 278 20.65 4.52 7.82
C PHE A 278 20.57 5.84 8.55
N VAL A 279 19.53 6.64 8.24
CA VAL A 279 19.07 7.57 9.25
C VAL A 279 18.81 6.59 10.36
N GLU A 280 19.78 6.49 11.27
CA GLU A 280 19.71 5.65 12.45
C GLU A 280 18.26 5.74 12.84
N GLU A 281 17.55 4.60 12.85
CA GLU A 281 16.23 4.57 13.48
C GLU A 281 16.43 5.36 14.74
N PRO A 282 15.88 6.59 14.80
CA PRO A 282 16.42 7.59 15.69
C PRO A 282 16.43 6.93 17.03
N ALA A 283 17.64 6.84 17.64
CA ALA A 283 17.85 6.10 18.89
C ALA A 283 16.58 6.31 19.72
N PRO A 284 15.92 5.22 20.18
CA PRO A 284 14.58 5.29 20.71
C PRO A 284 14.47 6.55 21.55
N VAL A 285 13.46 7.37 21.27
CA VAL A 285 13.27 8.72 21.85
C VAL A 285 12.96 8.63 23.36
N SER A 286 13.64 7.75 24.08
CA SER A 286 13.43 7.32 25.44
C SER A 286 13.99 8.28 26.47
N GLU A 287 14.60 9.40 26.06
CA GLU A 287 15.11 10.42 26.99
C GLU A 287 14.68 11.86 26.62
N ILE A 288 13.65 12.03 25.78
CA ILE A 288 13.02 13.35 25.64
C ILE A 288 11.82 13.39 26.55
N GLU A 289 11.97 14.04 27.71
CA GLU A 289 10.85 14.36 28.60
C GLU A 289 9.85 15.25 27.84
N LEU A 290 8.80 14.61 27.31
CA LEU A 290 7.66 15.29 26.72
C LEU A 290 6.73 15.73 27.84
N ALA A 291 6.24 16.96 27.77
CA ALA A 291 5.23 17.46 28.71
C ALA A 291 4.02 16.51 28.76
N GLU A 292 3.50 16.25 29.97
CA GLU A 292 2.29 15.42 30.17
C GLU A 292 1.10 15.90 29.34
N TYR A 293 1.09 17.19 29.02
CA TYR A 293 0.20 17.84 28.07
C TYR A 293 -0.04 17.02 26.79
N PHE A 294 0.99 16.40 26.21
CA PHE A 294 0.85 15.63 24.97
C PHE A 294 -0.06 14.39 25.10
N LYS A 295 -0.22 13.84 26.30
CA LYS A 295 -1.18 12.75 26.56
C LYS A 295 -2.62 13.28 26.48
N LEU A 296 -2.92 14.37 27.18
CA LEU A 296 -4.23 15.02 27.15
C LEU A 296 -4.55 15.58 25.75
N LYS A 297 -3.55 16.15 25.09
CA LYS A 297 -3.63 16.68 23.72
C LYS A 297 -4.18 15.67 22.73
N ARG A 298 -3.82 14.38 22.87
CA ARG A 298 -4.33 13.35 21.97
C ARG A 298 -5.86 13.20 22.05
N VAL A 299 -6.42 13.24 23.25
CA VAL A 299 -7.88 13.14 23.45
C VAL A 299 -8.57 14.36 22.84
N MET A 300 -8.02 15.55 23.09
CA MET A 300 -8.54 16.80 22.52
C MET A 300 -8.50 16.79 20.99
N ASP A 301 -7.39 16.35 20.38
CA ASP A 301 -7.23 16.26 18.93
C ASP A 301 -8.29 15.35 18.30
N VAL A 302 -8.61 14.21 18.91
CA VAL A 302 -9.64 13.28 18.41
C VAL A 302 -11.03 13.90 18.48
N ILE A 303 -11.40 14.47 19.62
CA ILE A 303 -12.73 15.09 19.81
C ILE A 303 -12.90 16.28 18.86
N ALA A 304 -11.90 17.16 18.79
CA ALA A 304 -11.94 18.33 17.93
C ALA A 304 -11.90 17.97 16.44
N SER A 305 -11.07 17.01 16.01
CA SER A 305 -11.05 16.58 14.60
C SER A 305 -12.33 15.85 14.18
N ALA A 306 -12.94 15.04 15.04
CA ALA A 306 -14.25 14.43 14.78
C ALA A 306 -15.33 15.51 14.61
N SER A 307 -15.35 16.49 15.51
CA SER A 307 -16.30 17.61 15.47
C SER A 307 -16.12 18.45 14.20
N LEU A 308 -14.87 18.77 13.84
CA LEU A 308 -14.54 19.51 12.63
C LEU A 308 -14.88 18.73 11.35
N LEU A 309 -14.70 17.41 11.32
CA LEU A 309 -15.09 16.60 10.17
C LEU A 309 -16.59 16.67 9.91
N ILE A 310 -17.40 16.61 10.97
CA ILE A 310 -18.86 16.74 10.86
C ILE A 310 -19.23 18.16 10.42
N ALA A 311 -18.70 19.18 11.11
CA ALA A 311 -19.01 20.59 10.84
C ALA A 311 -18.58 21.02 9.42
N LEU A 312 -17.44 20.54 8.95
CA LEU A 312 -16.89 20.85 7.63
C LEU A 312 -17.29 19.84 6.55
N ALA A 313 -18.10 18.82 6.86
CA ALA A 313 -18.53 17.82 5.87
C ALA A 313 -19.22 18.46 4.64
N PRO A 314 -20.15 19.43 4.78
CA PRO A 314 -20.76 20.08 3.62
C PRO A 314 -19.72 20.78 2.74
N LEU A 315 -18.76 21.47 3.35
CA LEU A 315 -17.69 22.17 2.65
C LEU A 315 -16.71 21.19 1.97
N ALA A 316 -16.40 20.08 2.63
CA ALA A 316 -15.59 19.00 2.06
C ALA A 316 -16.26 18.37 0.85
N MET A 317 -17.59 18.19 0.88
CA MET A 317 -18.37 17.69 -0.26
C MET A 317 -18.37 18.68 -1.43
N ILE A 318 -18.52 19.98 -1.15
CA ILE A 318 -18.40 21.02 -2.18
C ILE A 318 -16.99 21.01 -2.78
N ALA A 319 -15.94 21.00 -1.96
CA ALA A 319 -14.55 20.94 -2.42
C ALA A 319 -14.27 19.68 -3.26
N ALA A 320 -14.78 18.52 -2.83
CA ALA A 320 -14.68 17.27 -3.58
C ALA A 320 -15.38 17.37 -4.94
N GLY A 321 -16.57 17.98 -5.00
CA GLY A 321 -17.30 18.25 -6.24
C GLY A 321 -16.56 19.20 -7.18
N LEU A 322 -16.00 20.30 -6.64
CA LEU A 322 -15.19 21.25 -7.40
C LEU A 322 -13.93 20.57 -7.97
N VAL A 323 -13.25 19.76 -7.18
CA VAL A 323 -12.07 18.99 -7.61
C VAL A 323 -12.44 17.98 -8.69
N LEU A 324 -13.57 17.29 -8.54
CA LEU A 324 -14.04 16.32 -9.52
C LEU A 324 -14.40 17.01 -10.85
N TYR A 325 -15.02 18.19 -10.78
CA TYR A 325 -15.36 18.99 -11.96
C TYR A 325 -14.11 19.56 -12.66
N ASP A 326 -13.17 20.10 -11.89
CA ASP A 326 -12.00 20.80 -12.39
C ASP A 326 -10.88 19.83 -12.83
N VAL A 327 -10.38 19.02 -11.89
CA VAL A 327 -9.21 18.15 -12.11
C VAL A 327 -9.61 16.74 -12.52
N GLY A 328 -10.79 16.28 -12.10
CA GLY A 328 -11.26 14.92 -12.32
C GLY A 328 -10.76 13.91 -11.29
N ALA A 329 -11.20 12.66 -11.43
CA ALA A 329 -10.80 11.59 -10.54
C ALA A 329 -9.30 11.18 -10.74
N PRO A 330 -8.60 10.72 -9.69
CA PRO A 330 -9.07 10.61 -8.29
C PRO A 330 -9.18 11.97 -7.59
N ILE A 331 -10.22 12.11 -6.75
CA ILE A 331 -10.51 13.33 -5.97
C ILE A 331 -9.46 13.55 -4.87
N LEU A 332 -9.03 12.45 -4.23
CA LEU A 332 -7.99 12.47 -3.22
C LEU A 332 -6.61 12.27 -3.82
N PHE A 333 -5.68 13.08 -3.37
CA PHE A 333 -4.25 12.96 -3.54
C PHE A 333 -3.63 12.54 -2.22
N TRP A 334 -2.55 11.76 -2.26
CA TRP A 334 -1.85 11.31 -1.06
C TRP A 334 -0.34 11.43 -1.24
N GLN A 335 0.38 11.66 -0.14
CA GLN A 335 1.84 11.71 -0.08
C GLN A 335 2.35 10.94 1.14
N GLN A 336 3.45 10.21 0.97
CA GLN A 336 4.15 9.63 2.11
C GLN A 336 4.91 10.71 2.88
N ARG A 337 4.71 10.75 4.20
CA ARG A 337 5.35 11.68 5.13
C ARG A 337 5.94 10.91 6.31
N ILE A 338 6.83 11.57 7.05
CA ILE A 338 7.40 11.04 8.29
C ILE A 338 6.64 11.67 9.45
N GLY A 339 6.12 10.83 10.35
CA GLY A 339 5.41 11.22 11.56
C GLY A 339 6.17 10.84 12.82
N ARG A 340 5.44 10.73 13.93
CA ARG A 340 6.03 10.49 15.25
C ARG A 340 6.91 9.24 15.26
N ASN A 341 8.07 9.34 15.89
CA ASN A 341 9.11 8.30 16.00
C ASN A 341 9.58 7.78 14.64
N GLY A 342 9.64 8.63 13.62
CA GLY A 342 10.10 8.24 12.28
C GLY A 342 9.10 7.40 11.48
N ARG A 343 7.91 7.13 12.00
CA ARG A 343 6.92 6.28 11.33
C ARG A 343 6.40 6.95 10.06
N LYS A 344 6.48 6.23 8.94
CA LYS A 344 5.96 6.69 7.64
C LYS A 344 4.44 6.57 7.64
N PHE A 345 3.74 7.60 7.18
CA PHE A 345 2.28 7.61 7.03
C PHE A 345 1.84 8.30 5.73
N LEU A 346 0.59 8.08 5.34
CA LEU A 346 0.00 8.68 4.12
C LEU A 346 -0.79 9.93 4.50
N LEU A 347 -0.30 11.09 4.08
CA LEU A 347 -1.01 12.36 4.23
C LEU A 347 -1.99 12.55 3.08
N TYR A 348 -3.28 12.75 3.39
CA TYR A 348 -4.34 12.91 2.40
C TYR A 348 -4.70 14.38 2.15
N LYS A 349 -4.93 14.73 0.89
CA LYS A 349 -5.43 16.05 0.46
C LYS A 349 -6.42 15.91 -0.68
N PHE A 350 -7.21 16.94 -0.95
CA PHE A 350 -7.87 17.03 -2.23
C PHE A 350 -6.88 17.36 -3.34
N ARG A 351 -7.10 16.76 -4.52
CA ARG A 351 -6.22 16.94 -5.67
C ARG A 351 -6.52 18.26 -6.37
N THR A 352 -5.55 19.18 -6.37
CA THR A 352 -5.73 20.50 -7.00
C THR A 352 -4.92 20.69 -8.29
N TYR A 353 -4.05 19.74 -8.62
CA TYR A 353 -3.20 19.80 -9.82
C TYR A 353 -3.69 18.85 -10.92
N HIS A 354 -3.80 19.37 -12.14
CA HIS A 354 -3.96 18.57 -13.34
C HIS A 354 -2.79 17.60 -13.54
N ALA A 355 -3.09 16.57 -14.32
CA ALA A 355 -2.10 15.61 -14.77
C ALA A 355 -0.91 16.33 -15.43
N PRO A 356 0.32 15.80 -15.33
CA PRO A 356 1.48 16.37 -16.01
C PRO A 356 1.41 16.26 -17.54
N PHE A 357 0.40 15.57 -18.09
CA PHE A 357 0.17 15.42 -19.52
C PHE A 357 -1.30 15.71 -19.86
N ASP A 358 -1.53 16.31 -21.03
CA ASP A 358 -2.86 16.56 -21.57
C ASP A 358 -3.49 15.27 -22.17
N ARG A 359 -4.70 15.39 -22.74
CA ARG A 359 -5.41 14.25 -23.36
C ARG A 359 -4.69 13.69 -24.60
N ARG A 360 -3.85 14.48 -25.25
CA ARG A 360 -3.06 14.12 -26.44
C ARG A 360 -1.69 13.54 -26.07
N GLY A 361 -1.33 13.55 -24.79
CA GLY A 361 -0.06 13.04 -24.28
C GLY A 361 1.06 14.09 -24.23
N ASN A 362 0.75 15.36 -24.52
CA ASN A 362 1.73 16.44 -24.43
C ASN A 362 1.96 16.81 -22.97
N LYS A 363 3.21 17.08 -22.60
CA LYS A 363 3.56 17.53 -21.25
C LYS A 363 2.99 18.92 -21.01
N LEU A 364 2.28 19.10 -19.90
CA LEU A 364 1.80 20.40 -19.42
C LEU A 364 2.91 21.11 -18.64
N ALA A 365 3.09 22.41 -18.86
CA ALA A 365 4.00 23.22 -18.06
C ALA A 365 3.55 23.24 -16.59
N PRO A 366 4.46 23.30 -15.61
CA PRO A 366 4.11 23.33 -14.20
C PRO A 366 3.09 24.42 -13.82
N GLU A 367 3.23 25.63 -14.37
CA GLU A 367 2.28 26.74 -14.18
C GLU A 367 0.86 26.42 -14.66
N ASP A 368 0.73 25.70 -15.77
CA ASP A 368 -0.56 25.37 -16.39
C ASP A 368 -1.29 24.24 -15.66
N ARG A 369 -0.60 23.54 -14.75
CA ARG A 369 -1.18 22.39 -14.02
C ARG A 369 -2.06 22.82 -12.84
N LEU A 370 -1.99 24.08 -12.39
CA LEU A 370 -2.83 24.59 -11.30
C LEU A 370 -3.92 25.51 -11.87
N SER A 371 -5.15 25.01 -11.92
CA SER A 371 -6.30 25.78 -12.40
C SER A 371 -6.66 26.95 -11.46
N ARG A 372 -7.55 27.84 -11.93
CA ARG A 372 -8.11 28.90 -11.08
C ARG A 372 -8.93 28.34 -9.91
N LEU A 373 -9.68 27.26 -10.14
CA LEU A 373 -10.46 26.59 -9.09
C LEU A 373 -9.54 25.89 -8.09
N GLY A 374 -8.54 25.14 -8.56
CA GLY A 374 -7.52 24.52 -7.72
C GLY A 374 -6.75 25.55 -6.89
N ARG A 375 -6.48 26.73 -7.45
CA ARG A 375 -5.90 27.87 -6.72
C ARG A 375 -6.83 28.39 -5.62
N ALA A 376 -8.12 28.54 -5.89
CA ALA A 376 -9.10 28.96 -4.89
C ALA A 376 -9.27 27.93 -3.76
N VAL A 377 -9.33 26.63 -4.09
CA VAL A 377 -9.38 25.52 -3.12
C VAL A 377 -8.15 25.55 -2.19
N ARG A 378 -6.95 25.78 -2.74
CA ARG A 378 -5.72 25.92 -1.93
C ARG A 378 -5.67 27.21 -1.11
N ALA A 379 -6.14 28.33 -1.68
CA ALA A 379 -6.16 29.62 -0.99
C ALA A 379 -7.05 29.55 0.26
N GLY A 380 -8.20 28.89 0.15
CA GLY A 380 -9.08 28.61 1.30
C GLY A 380 -8.63 27.42 2.17
N ARG A 381 -7.49 26.78 1.87
CA ARG A 381 -6.95 25.57 2.52
C ARG A 381 -7.96 24.40 2.56
N LEU A 382 -8.95 24.41 1.67
CA LEU A 382 -9.98 23.38 1.60
C LEU A 382 -9.39 22.03 1.18
N ASP A 383 -8.27 22.05 0.46
CA ASP A 383 -7.53 20.84 0.09
C ASP A 383 -6.98 20.06 1.29
N GLU A 384 -6.87 20.69 2.46
CA GLU A 384 -6.31 20.09 3.67
C GLU A 384 -7.35 19.43 4.57
N ILE A 385 -8.67 19.60 4.31
CA ILE A 385 -9.74 18.99 5.11
C ILE A 385 -9.58 17.46 5.27
N PRO A 386 -9.20 16.68 4.22
CA PRO A 386 -8.99 15.23 4.37
C PRO A 386 -7.92 14.85 5.41
N GLN A 387 -6.99 15.75 5.78
CA GLN A 387 -5.99 15.48 6.82
C GLN A 387 -6.60 15.33 8.22
N LEU A 388 -7.83 15.80 8.45
CA LEU A 388 -8.53 15.54 9.72
C LEU A 388 -8.71 14.02 9.98
N LEU A 389 -8.79 13.21 8.91
CA LEU A 389 -8.80 11.75 9.04
C LEU A 389 -7.46 11.22 9.57
N ASN A 390 -6.33 11.80 9.15
CA ASN A 390 -5.01 11.45 9.71
C ASN A 390 -4.89 11.81 11.18
N VAL A 391 -5.55 12.90 11.61
CA VAL A 391 -5.65 13.24 13.03
C VAL A 391 -6.48 12.19 13.77
N LEU A 392 -7.65 11.79 13.28
CA LEU A 392 -8.45 10.74 13.92
C LEU A 392 -7.70 9.41 14.05
N VAL A 393 -7.06 8.93 12.98
CA VAL A 393 -6.30 7.67 12.98
C VAL A 393 -5.05 7.73 13.87
N GLY A 394 -4.55 8.94 14.14
CA GLY A 394 -3.46 9.17 15.09
C GLY A 394 -2.08 9.31 14.46
N ASP A 395 -2.02 9.45 13.14
CA ASP A 395 -0.81 9.81 12.39
C ASP A 395 -0.41 11.27 12.63
N MET A 396 -1.42 12.14 12.81
CA MET A 396 -1.26 13.59 12.97
C MET A 396 -1.96 14.12 14.23
N SER A 397 -1.67 15.38 14.53
CA SER A 397 -2.32 16.25 15.51
C SER A 397 -2.95 17.44 14.77
N LEU A 398 -3.89 18.17 15.40
CA LEU A 398 -4.37 19.42 14.80
C LEU A 398 -3.26 20.46 14.77
N ILE A 399 -2.48 20.54 15.86
CA ILE A 399 -1.40 21.50 16.06
C ILE A 399 -0.09 20.77 16.36
N GLY A 400 0.96 21.10 15.63
CA GLY A 400 2.28 20.50 15.77
C GLY A 400 3.21 20.84 14.61
N PRO A 401 4.45 20.31 14.62
CA PRO A 401 5.40 20.49 13.52
C PRO A 401 4.83 20.02 12.17
N ARG A 402 5.14 20.72 11.08
CA ARG A 402 4.60 20.34 9.77
C ARG A 402 5.22 19.01 9.30
N PRO A 403 4.44 18.04 8.78
CA PRO A 403 4.99 16.80 8.25
C PRO A 403 5.80 17.06 6.97
N LEU A 404 7.12 16.92 7.04
CA LEU A 404 8.04 17.12 5.92
C LEU A 404 8.17 15.87 5.04
N LEU A 405 8.68 16.04 3.81
CA LEU A 405 9.01 14.88 2.97
C LEU A 405 10.21 14.17 3.60
N PRO A 406 10.42 12.88 3.31
CA PRO A 406 11.64 12.19 3.75
C PRO A 406 12.93 12.91 3.34
N ILE A 407 12.97 13.51 2.15
CA ILE A 407 14.13 14.24 1.64
C ILE A 407 14.30 15.66 2.24
N ASP A 408 13.25 16.20 2.85
CA ASP A 408 13.27 17.57 3.40
C ASP A 408 13.54 17.57 4.92
N GLN A 409 13.91 16.43 5.51
CA GLN A 409 14.17 16.37 6.95
C GLN A 409 15.44 17.17 7.30
N PRO A 410 15.47 17.86 8.46
CA PRO A 410 16.69 18.47 8.96
C PRO A 410 17.73 17.40 9.30
N SER A 411 18.98 17.83 9.50
CA SER A 411 20.09 16.95 9.89
C SER A 411 19.82 16.18 11.19
N ASP A 412 19.15 16.80 12.17
CA ASP A 412 18.68 16.14 13.39
C ASP A 412 17.14 16.26 13.54
N PRO A 413 16.36 15.28 13.06
CA PRO A 413 14.91 15.34 13.13
C PRO A 413 14.34 14.82 14.47
N ARG A 414 15.18 14.39 15.44
CA ARG A 414 14.73 13.63 16.62
C ARG A 414 13.68 14.37 17.44
N LEU A 415 13.93 15.64 17.77
CA LEU A 415 13.00 16.46 18.54
C LEU A 415 11.69 16.67 17.77
N ARG A 416 11.76 17.04 16.50
CA ARG A 416 10.57 17.25 15.65
C ARG A 416 9.70 16.00 15.56
N LEU A 417 10.33 14.84 15.42
CA LEU A 417 9.66 13.54 15.30
C LEU A 417 9.26 12.94 16.65
N SER A 418 9.58 13.56 17.79
CA SER A 418 9.15 13.07 19.11
C SER A 418 7.64 13.21 19.34
N VAL A 419 6.98 14.13 18.62
CA VAL A 419 5.55 14.42 18.69
C VAL A 419 4.84 14.12 17.38
N ARG A 420 3.50 14.09 17.39
CA ARG A 420 2.72 13.96 16.15
C ARG A 420 2.80 15.25 15.35
N PRO A 421 3.03 15.17 14.02
CA PRO A 421 3.01 16.36 13.17
C PRO A 421 1.61 16.98 13.12
N GLY A 422 1.55 18.30 12.94
CA GLY A 422 0.33 19.10 12.92
C GLY A 422 -0.20 19.40 11.52
N ILE A 423 -1.52 19.57 11.39
CA ILE A 423 -2.12 20.25 10.23
C ILE A 423 -1.62 21.70 10.19
N THR A 424 -1.71 22.39 11.35
CA THR A 424 -1.13 23.71 11.58
C THR A 424 -0.07 23.70 12.68
N GLY A 425 0.71 24.77 12.82
CA GLY A 425 1.79 24.82 13.79
C GLY A 425 2.42 26.20 13.95
N TRP A 426 3.28 26.34 14.96
CA TRP A 426 3.93 27.61 15.31
C TRP A 426 4.78 28.17 14.16
N ALA A 427 5.57 27.31 13.51
CA ALA A 427 6.38 27.72 12.36
C ALA A 427 5.53 28.17 11.16
N GLN A 428 4.36 27.55 10.95
CA GLN A 428 3.46 27.94 9.87
C GLN A 428 2.89 29.35 10.06
N LEU A 429 2.65 29.78 11.29
CA LEU A 429 2.06 31.09 11.61
C LEU A 429 3.07 32.22 11.76
N ASN A 430 4.34 31.93 12.02
CA ASN A 430 5.38 32.94 12.25
C ASN A 430 6.31 33.14 11.04
N GLY A 431 6.03 32.50 9.91
CA GLY A 431 6.81 32.70 8.69
C GLY A 431 6.42 31.79 7.54
N GLY A 432 5.85 30.61 7.81
CA GLY A 432 5.28 29.78 6.75
C GLY A 432 6.32 29.35 5.71
N THR A 433 6.20 29.87 4.49
CA THR A 433 7.15 29.65 3.39
C THR A 433 8.29 30.67 3.33
N LEU A 434 8.22 31.74 4.13
CA LEU A 434 9.21 32.84 4.16
C LEU A 434 10.43 32.53 5.04
N VAL A 435 10.34 31.53 5.93
CA VAL A 435 11.43 31.14 6.85
C VAL A 435 12.32 30.07 6.22
N THR A 436 13.62 30.10 6.53
CA THR A 436 14.56 29.06 6.09
C THR A 436 14.27 27.73 6.77
N PRO A 437 14.74 26.59 6.21
CA PRO A 437 14.58 25.27 6.85
C PRO A 437 15.06 25.24 8.31
N GLU A 438 16.16 25.91 8.62
CA GLU A 438 16.77 25.98 9.96
C GLU A 438 15.90 26.79 10.92
N GLN A 439 15.43 27.97 10.49
CA GLN A 439 14.51 28.81 11.28
C GLN A 439 13.18 28.08 11.56
N LYS A 440 12.69 27.33 10.56
CA LYS A 440 11.48 26.54 10.69
C LYS A 440 11.66 25.40 11.68
N ASP A 441 12.84 24.78 11.71
CA ASP A 441 13.16 23.75 12.68
C ASP A 441 13.24 24.33 14.10
N ALA A 442 13.92 25.48 14.27
CA ALA A 442 13.96 26.20 15.54
C ALA A 442 12.56 26.54 16.08
N LEU A 443 11.66 27.03 15.23
CA LEU A 443 10.27 27.31 15.62
C LEU A 443 9.49 26.05 16.01
N ASP A 444 9.73 24.93 15.33
CA ASP A 444 9.06 23.65 15.62
C ASP A 444 9.59 23.04 16.94
N VAL A 445 10.92 23.09 17.17
CA VAL A 445 11.54 22.65 18.43
C VAL A 445 11.09 23.52 19.60
N TRP A 446 11.06 24.85 19.42
CA TRP A 446 10.56 25.78 20.42
C TRP A 446 9.10 25.45 20.80
N TYR A 447 8.24 25.18 19.81
CA TYR A 447 6.86 24.76 20.06
C TYR A 447 6.79 23.48 20.90
N ILE A 448 7.57 22.45 20.56
CA ILE A 448 7.56 21.17 21.27
C ILE A 448 7.89 21.35 22.74
N LYS A 449 8.85 22.24 23.05
CA LYS A 449 9.31 22.51 24.41
C LYS A 449 8.38 23.42 25.22
N HIS A 450 7.59 24.26 24.56
CA HIS A 450 6.65 25.18 25.19
C HIS A 450 5.17 24.79 24.99
N ALA A 451 4.91 23.57 24.54
CA ALA A 451 3.57 23.10 24.20
C ALA A 451 2.64 23.14 25.41
N SER A 452 1.55 23.89 25.29
CA SER A 452 0.51 24.03 26.32
C SER A 452 -0.84 24.27 25.67
N LEU A 453 -1.92 24.06 26.43
CA LEU A 453 -3.28 24.31 25.95
C LEU A 453 -3.48 25.77 25.52
N ALA A 454 -2.91 26.72 26.27
CA ALA A 454 -2.99 28.15 25.96
C ALA A 454 -2.27 28.48 24.64
N LEU A 455 -1.09 27.89 24.42
CA LEU A 455 -0.35 28.06 23.17
C LEU A 455 -1.09 27.45 21.98
N ASP A 456 -1.66 26.25 22.15
CA ASP A 456 -2.45 25.59 21.11
C ASP A 456 -3.72 26.38 20.78
N LEU A 457 -4.43 26.92 21.77
CA LEU A 457 -5.59 27.79 21.53
C LEU A 457 -5.18 29.08 20.79
N LYS A 458 -4.06 29.69 21.19
CA LYS A 458 -3.49 30.85 20.48
C LYS A 458 -3.17 30.51 19.02
N ILE A 459 -2.58 29.35 18.76
CA ILE A 459 -2.30 28.87 17.40
C ILE A 459 -3.60 28.67 16.64
N ALA A 460 -4.59 27.97 17.20
CA ALA A 460 -5.88 27.72 16.55
C ALA A 460 -6.59 29.01 16.13
N ILE A 461 -6.70 29.98 17.05
CA ILE A 461 -7.33 31.29 16.77
C ILE A 461 -6.57 32.03 15.67
N ARG A 462 -5.23 32.09 15.76
CA ARG A 462 -4.40 32.72 14.73
C ARG A 462 -4.52 32.02 13.39
N THR A 463 -4.66 30.69 13.34
CA THR A 463 -4.87 29.94 12.10
C THR A 463 -6.21 30.26 11.45
N VAL A 464 -7.29 30.39 12.23
CA VAL A 464 -8.59 30.82 11.70
C VAL A 464 -8.51 32.24 11.15
N LEU A 465 -7.95 33.18 11.91
CA LEU A 465 -7.78 34.58 11.47
C LEU A 465 -6.93 34.66 10.20
N PHE A 466 -5.80 33.97 10.17
CA PHE A 466 -4.90 33.89 9.02
C PHE A 466 -5.61 33.37 7.77
N SER A 467 -6.49 32.38 7.93
CA SER A 467 -7.25 31.80 6.82
C SER A 467 -8.30 32.76 6.24
N VAL A 468 -8.76 33.75 7.03
CA VAL A 468 -9.76 34.76 6.61
C VAL A 468 -9.10 36.02 6.04
N THR A 469 -8.04 36.53 6.67
CA THR A 469 -7.44 37.83 6.31
C THR A 469 -6.42 37.75 5.18
N GLY A 470 -5.84 36.58 4.93
CA GLY A 470 -4.85 36.34 3.88
C GLY A 470 -3.49 37.01 4.10
N GLY A 471 -2.42 36.38 3.58
CA GLY A 471 -1.06 36.94 3.52
C GLY A 471 -0.10 36.36 4.56
N GLU A 472 0.91 35.61 4.10
CA GLU A 472 2.05 35.20 4.93
C GLU A 472 2.87 36.43 5.33
N LYS A 473 3.05 36.63 6.64
CA LYS A 473 3.91 37.67 7.20
C LYS A 473 4.94 37.03 8.11
N MET A 474 6.19 37.39 7.93
CA MET A 474 7.25 36.92 8.81
C MET A 474 7.17 37.64 10.16
N ASN A 475 7.16 36.88 11.24
CA ASN A 475 7.24 37.41 12.59
C ASN A 475 8.70 37.35 13.05
N HIS A 476 9.49 38.37 12.69
CA HIS A 476 10.92 38.44 12.98
C HIS A 476 11.23 38.20 14.46
N ALA A 477 10.46 38.80 15.37
CA ALA A 477 10.66 38.63 16.81
C ALA A 477 10.51 37.17 17.26
N ALA A 478 9.49 36.46 16.79
CA ALA A 478 9.29 35.05 17.15
C ALA A 478 10.33 34.13 16.51
N VAL A 479 10.83 34.47 15.32
CA VAL A 479 11.91 33.72 14.65
C VAL A 479 13.22 33.91 15.42
N GLU A 480 13.61 35.14 15.73
CA GLU A 480 14.81 35.46 16.50
C GLU A 480 14.78 34.84 17.90
N GLU A 481 13.65 34.91 18.58
CA GLU A 481 13.44 34.28 19.88
C GLU A 481 13.67 32.75 19.81
N ALA A 482 13.08 32.08 18.81
CA ALA A 482 13.20 30.64 18.66
C ALA A 482 14.63 30.20 18.30
N VAL A 483 15.31 30.93 17.40
CA VAL A 483 16.69 30.65 17.02
C VAL A 483 17.63 30.84 18.21
N ARG A 484 17.52 31.97 18.90
CA ARG A 484 18.34 32.26 20.09
C ARG A 484 18.11 31.23 21.20
N TRP A 485 16.86 30.85 21.43
CA TRP A 485 16.52 29.81 22.40
C TRP A 485 17.16 28.47 22.03
N LEU A 486 17.11 28.09 20.75
CA LEU A 486 17.70 26.85 20.27
C LEU A 486 19.23 26.85 20.44
N GLU A 487 19.91 27.94 20.11
CA GLU A 487 21.36 28.08 20.32
C GLU A 487 21.76 27.87 21.80
N ILE A 488 21.03 28.49 22.72
CA ILE A 488 21.26 28.33 24.18
C ILE A 488 21.01 26.88 24.59
N PHE A 489 19.90 26.28 24.13
CA PHE A 489 19.55 24.89 24.42
C PHE A 489 20.64 23.90 23.96
N HIS A 490 21.21 24.09 22.78
CA HIS A 490 22.33 23.27 22.30
C HIS A 490 23.63 23.52 23.08
N ALA A 491 23.91 24.77 23.47
CA ALA A 491 25.08 25.10 24.28
C ALA A 491 25.02 24.43 25.67
N GLU A 492 23.86 24.43 26.31
CA GLU A 492 23.63 23.77 27.60
C GLU A 492 23.69 22.24 27.50
N ALA A 493 23.10 21.65 26.45
CA ALA A 493 23.17 20.21 26.20
C ALA A 493 24.59 19.72 25.87
N GLY A 494 25.37 20.53 25.13
CA GLY A 494 26.79 20.27 24.83
C GLY A 494 27.71 20.46 26.05
N ALA A 495 27.40 21.40 26.95
CA ALA A 495 28.12 21.56 28.21
C ALA A 495 27.86 20.40 29.18
N SER A 496 26.65 19.85 29.20
CA SER A 496 26.29 18.67 30.00
C SER A 496 27.00 17.38 29.57
N THR A 497 27.44 17.27 28.31
CA THR A 497 28.17 16.10 27.80
C THR A 497 29.69 16.19 28.04
N ASN A 498 30.22 17.41 28.20
CA ASN A 498 31.64 17.65 28.55
C ASN A 498 31.92 17.77 30.06
N ALA A 499 30.89 17.72 30.90
CA ALA A 499 31.02 17.76 32.36
C ALA A 499 30.94 16.35 32.97
N LEU A 500 31.89 15.48 32.62
CA LEU A 500 32.26 14.32 33.45
C LEU A 500 33.51 14.70 34.27
N PRO A 501 33.54 14.48 35.60
CA PRO A 501 34.66 14.91 36.43
C PRO A 501 35.88 14.00 36.26
N GLY A 502 37.02 14.62 35.91
CA GLY A 502 38.37 14.26 36.33
C GLY A 502 38.79 12.78 36.24
N ALA A 503 39.35 12.37 35.09
CA ALA A 503 40.34 11.31 35.08
C ALA A 503 41.71 11.93 35.42
N ASP A 504 42.15 11.63 36.64
CA ASP A 504 43.46 11.92 37.24
C ASP A 504 44.60 11.41 36.32
N LEU A 505 45.20 12.30 35.52
CA LEU A 505 46.46 12.03 34.83
C LEU A 505 47.60 12.34 35.82
N ARG A 506 47.94 11.37 36.65
CA ARG A 506 49.26 11.34 37.31
C ARG A 506 50.33 11.02 36.24
N PRO A 507 51.43 11.78 36.17
CA PRO A 507 52.61 11.32 35.46
C PRO A 507 53.41 10.42 36.41
N ALA A 508 53.54 9.14 36.08
CA ALA A 508 54.56 8.29 36.67
C ALA A 508 55.70 8.15 35.67
N ALA A 509 56.77 8.87 35.96
CA ALA A 509 58.11 8.55 35.49
C ALA A 509 58.57 7.27 36.21
N GLU A 510 59.09 6.31 35.44
CA GLU A 510 60.40 5.65 35.61
C GLU A 510 60.64 4.67 34.46
#